data_AF-A0A9P3A1G9-F1
#
_entry.id   AF-A0A9P3A1G9-F1
#
_cell.length_a   1.000
_cell.length_b   1.000
_cell.length_c   1.000
_cell.angle_alpha   90.00
_cell.angle_beta   90.00
_cell.angle_gamma   90.00
#
_symmetry.space_group_name_H-M   'P 1'
#
loop_
_entity.id
_entity.type
_entity.pdbx_description
1 polymer ?
#
loop_
_entity_poly.entity_id
_entity_poly.type
_entity_poly.pdbx_seq_one_letter_code
_entity_poly.pdbx_strand_id
1 'polypeptide(L)'
;MACPAHLQFTVLGEGPTAVELYLNLICPASKKALRSVSNALVPEVLPGGKYHGKVRLVFRPSPYVWHPQGCYVAEHLLGFGRAFCSGPTFNSRLWFNCLREFMERQREFFDHKVQDESPNSVKERLSIIAGEVLEKAGVMTKEDGAKIMRGTMPLNNFRYGGTPLIMDTKYYSRLTRQNGVWSTPTVAVNGVKDYDATSQWTEEKWLEWFELQVAPPKANVAPQIPPESPPIQWTPLPLE
;
A
#
# COMPACT_ATOMS: atom_id res chain seq x y z
N MET A 1 -5.45 6.05 -10.30
CA MET A 1 -5.56 7.09 -9.25
C MET A 1 -4.19 7.64 -8.84
N ALA A 2 -4.15 8.88 -8.36
CA ALA A 2 -2.95 9.51 -7.84
C ALA A 2 -2.61 8.96 -6.44
N CYS A 3 -1.34 8.64 -6.21
CA CYS A 3 -0.78 8.48 -4.86
C CYS A 3 0.02 9.76 -4.54
N PRO A 4 -0.18 10.42 -3.39
CA PRO A 4 0.60 11.60 -3.04
C PRO A 4 2.09 11.28 -3.05
N ALA A 5 2.93 12.24 -3.47
CA ALA A 5 4.38 12.06 -3.55
C ALA A 5 4.99 11.49 -2.26
N HIS A 6 4.48 11.96 -1.11
CA HIS A 6 4.93 11.56 0.22
C HIS A 6 4.48 10.16 0.66
N LEU A 7 3.69 9.45 -0.15
CA LEU A 7 3.25 8.06 0.07
C LEU A 7 3.64 7.14 -1.10
N GLN A 8 4.49 7.60 -2.03
CA GLN A 8 4.90 6.81 -3.19
C GLN A 8 5.63 5.52 -2.83
N PHE A 9 6.19 5.41 -1.62
CA PHE A 9 6.78 4.17 -1.13
C PHE A 9 5.79 3.01 -1.00
N THR A 10 4.47 3.28 -1.02
CA THR A 10 3.44 2.23 -1.02
C THR A 10 3.10 1.70 -2.42
N VAL A 11 3.88 2.08 -3.44
CA VAL A 11 3.66 1.75 -4.85
C VAL A 11 4.79 0.86 -5.38
N LEU A 12 4.45 -0.27 -5.98
CA LEU A 12 5.37 -1.11 -6.74
C LEU A 12 5.08 -1.06 -8.23
N GLY A 13 6.13 -1.01 -9.05
CA GLY A 13 6.01 -0.86 -10.50
C GLY A 13 5.67 0.56 -10.92
N GLU A 14 5.40 0.74 -12.21
CA GLU A 14 5.15 2.03 -12.82
C GLU A 14 4.18 1.87 -14.00
N GLY A 15 3.56 2.98 -14.40
CA GLY A 15 2.61 2.99 -15.52
C GLY A 15 1.28 3.66 -15.19
N PRO A 16 0.43 3.81 -16.22
CA PRO A 16 -0.84 4.54 -16.10
C PRO A 16 -1.90 3.76 -15.30
N THR A 17 -1.91 2.43 -15.39
CA THR A 17 -2.92 1.60 -14.71
C THR A 17 -2.51 1.36 -13.27
N ALA A 18 -3.37 1.71 -12.33
CA ALA A 18 -3.18 1.48 -10.90
C ALA A 18 -4.09 0.35 -10.41
N VAL A 19 -3.50 -0.74 -9.93
CA VAL A 19 -4.21 -1.78 -9.19
C VAL A 19 -3.98 -1.55 -7.71
N GLU A 20 -5.03 -1.21 -6.99
CA GLU A 20 -4.99 -0.76 -5.60
C GLU A 20 -5.51 -1.85 -4.67
N LEU A 21 -4.76 -2.17 -3.61
CA LEU A 21 -5.13 -3.16 -2.61
C LEU A 21 -5.38 -2.50 -1.26
N TYR A 22 -6.62 -2.50 -0.81
CA TYR A 22 -7.02 -2.07 0.52
C TYR A 22 -6.86 -3.23 1.50
N LEU A 23 -5.91 -3.10 2.43
CA LEU A 23 -5.49 -4.18 3.32
C LEU A 23 -5.59 -3.74 4.78
N ASN A 24 -6.25 -4.52 5.61
CA ASN A 24 -6.12 -4.41 7.05
C ASN A 24 -5.00 -5.36 7.50
N LEU A 25 -3.95 -4.81 8.14
CA LEU A 25 -2.71 -5.52 8.41
C LEU A 25 -2.84 -6.61 9.49
N ILE A 26 -3.95 -6.64 10.23
CA ILE A 26 -4.25 -7.74 11.16
C ILE A 26 -5.37 -8.65 10.68
N CYS A 27 -5.87 -8.47 9.45
CA CYS A 27 -6.91 -9.32 8.86
C CYS A 27 -6.31 -10.57 8.20
N PRO A 28 -6.71 -11.80 8.61
CA PRO A 28 -6.27 -13.05 7.96
C PRO A 28 -6.56 -13.11 6.46
N ALA A 29 -7.72 -12.60 6.01
CA ALA A 29 -8.06 -12.56 4.60
C ALA A 29 -7.12 -11.63 3.82
N SER A 30 -6.76 -10.47 4.39
CA SER A 30 -5.78 -9.57 3.78
C SER A 30 -4.40 -10.22 3.67
N LYS A 31 -3.94 -10.95 4.70
CA LYS A 31 -2.66 -11.69 4.63
C LYS A 31 -2.67 -12.70 3.49
N LYS A 32 -3.76 -13.47 3.38
CA LYS A 32 -3.92 -14.49 2.33
C LYS A 32 -3.85 -13.85 0.94
N ALA A 33 -4.59 -12.76 0.72
CA ALA A 33 -4.55 -12.05 -0.55
C ALA A 33 -3.17 -11.44 -0.85
N LEU A 34 -2.55 -10.79 0.14
CA LEU A 34 -1.22 -10.21 -0.04
C LEU A 34 -0.21 -11.29 -0.44
N ARG A 35 -0.27 -12.50 0.14
CA ARG A 35 0.62 -13.60 -0.24
C ARG A 35 0.47 -13.97 -1.71
N SER A 36 -0.76 -14.24 -2.19
CA SER A 36 -1.00 -14.56 -3.60
C SER A 36 -0.56 -13.43 -4.52
N VAL A 37 -0.91 -12.19 -4.20
CA VAL A 37 -0.55 -10.99 -4.98
C VAL A 37 0.97 -10.79 -5.00
N SER A 38 1.65 -11.04 -3.88
CA SER A 38 3.11 -10.92 -3.79
C SER A 38 3.84 -11.92 -4.66
N ASN A 39 3.28 -13.12 -4.82
CA ASN A 39 3.88 -14.18 -5.61
C ASN A 39 3.54 -14.03 -7.09
N ALA A 40 2.29 -13.68 -7.39
CA ALA A 40 1.77 -13.64 -8.75
C ALA A 40 1.96 -12.28 -9.44
N LEU A 41 1.57 -11.18 -8.81
CA LEU A 41 1.46 -9.88 -9.49
C LEU A 41 2.68 -8.99 -9.31
N VAL A 42 3.40 -9.12 -8.20
CA VAL A 42 4.58 -8.28 -7.94
C VAL A 42 5.70 -8.55 -8.97
N PRO A 43 6.07 -9.80 -9.32
CA PRO A 43 7.07 -10.03 -10.37
C PRO A 43 6.67 -9.43 -11.72
N GLU A 44 5.37 -9.41 -12.01
CA GLU A 44 4.82 -8.98 -13.29
C GLU A 44 4.92 -7.46 -13.55
N VAL A 45 4.95 -6.64 -12.49
CA VAL A 45 5.03 -5.16 -12.60
C VAL A 45 6.44 -4.61 -12.42
N LEU A 46 7.37 -5.44 -11.96
CA LEU A 46 8.77 -5.07 -11.72
C LEU A 46 9.63 -5.28 -12.98
N PRO A 47 10.85 -4.73 -13.05
CA PRO A 47 11.74 -4.93 -14.20
C PRO A 47 11.88 -6.42 -14.58
N GLY A 48 11.59 -6.73 -15.85
CA GLY A 48 11.57 -8.10 -16.39
C GLY A 48 10.17 -8.75 -16.45
N GLY A 49 9.16 -8.19 -15.77
CA GLY A 49 7.78 -8.68 -15.81
C GLY A 49 6.99 -8.20 -17.05
N LYS A 50 5.92 -8.92 -17.41
CA LYS A 50 5.10 -8.66 -18.62
C LYS A 50 4.46 -7.27 -18.64
N TYR A 51 4.20 -6.71 -17.46
CA TYR A 51 3.49 -5.45 -17.24
C TYR A 51 4.37 -4.35 -16.64
N HIS A 52 5.69 -4.54 -16.63
CA HIS A 52 6.63 -3.48 -16.32
C HIS A 52 6.40 -2.26 -17.22
N GLY A 53 6.41 -1.06 -16.64
CA GLY A 53 6.11 0.19 -17.37
C GLY A 53 4.62 0.45 -17.63
N LYS A 54 3.74 -0.53 -17.40
CA LYS A 54 2.31 -0.46 -17.77
C LYS A 54 1.39 -0.40 -16.57
N VAL A 55 1.74 -1.09 -15.50
CA VAL A 55 0.88 -1.25 -14.32
C VAL A 55 1.69 -1.01 -13.06
N ARG A 56 1.07 -0.32 -12.11
CA ARG A 56 1.58 -0.17 -10.75
C ARG A 56 0.61 -0.76 -9.74
N LEU A 57 1.15 -1.48 -8.77
CA LEU A 57 0.43 -1.97 -7.60
C LEU A 57 0.52 -0.92 -6.49
N VAL A 58 -0.62 -0.55 -5.92
CA VAL A 58 -0.69 0.44 -4.83
C VAL A 58 -1.27 -0.21 -3.59
N PHE A 59 -0.49 -0.32 -2.54
CA PHE A 59 -0.94 -0.91 -1.28
C PHE A 59 -1.49 0.19 -0.37
N ARG A 60 -2.72 0.00 0.13
CA ARG A 60 -3.49 0.97 0.91
C ARG A 60 -3.75 0.41 2.32
N PRO A 61 -2.89 0.73 3.32
CA PRO A 61 -3.11 0.33 4.71
C PRO A 61 -4.44 0.91 5.21
N SER A 62 -5.42 0.04 5.46
CA SER A 62 -6.80 0.39 5.78
C SER A 62 -7.17 -0.19 7.15
N PRO A 63 -6.81 0.49 8.25
CA PRO A 63 -7.16 0.04 9.58
C PRO A 63 -8.68 0.17 9.81
N TYR A 64 -9.26 -0.79 10.56
CA TYR A 64 -10.67 -0.79 10.97
C TYR A 64 -10.82 -0.68 12.48
N VAL A 65 -11.93 -0.06 12.90
CA VAL A 65 -12.18 0.31 14.30
C VAL A 65 -12.40 -0.88 15.23
N TRP A 66 -12.90 -2.01 14.71
CA TRP A 66 -13.06 -3.25 15.47
C TRP A 66 -11.76 -4.06 15.60
N HIS A 67 -10.66 -3.52 15.10
CA HIS A 67 -9.32 -4.08 15.11
C HIS A 67 -8.33 -3.00 15.57
N PRO A 68 -8.41 -2.58 16.85
CA PRO A 68 -7.70 -1.39 17.35
C PRO A 68 -6.18 -1.48 17.13
N GLN A 69 -5.62 -2.68 17.23
CA GLN A 69 -4.19 -2.92 17.00
C GLN A 69 -3.78 -2.67 15.54
N GLY A 70 -4.70 -2.86 14.60
CA GLY A 70 -4.48 -2.58 13.19
C GLY A 70 -4.14 -1.11 12.93
N CYS A 71 -4.63 -0.18 13.77
CA CYS A 71 -4.21 1.22 13.72
C CYS A 71 -2.73 1.39 14.03
N TYR A 72 -2.20 0.73 15.07
CA TYR A 72 -0.79 0.82 15.43
C TYR A 72 0.11 0.18 14.37
N VAL A 73 -0.27 -1.00 13.87
CA VAL A 73 0.51 -1.72 12.84
C VAL A 73 0.55 -0.91 11.54
N ALA A 74 -0.58 -0.36 11.09
CA ALA A 74 -0.63 0.48 9.89
C ALA A 74 0.16 1.77 10.07
N GLU A 75 0.02 2.45 11.20
CA GLU A 75 0.77 3.68 11.50
C GLU A 75 2.29 3.42 11.55
N HIS A 76 2.74 2.30 12.13
CA HIS A 76 4.16 1.92 12.16
C HIS A 76 4.70 1.61 10.77
N LEU A 77 3.92 0.96 9.91
CA LEU A 77 4.32 0.70 8.54
C LEU A 77 4.46 2.00 7.73
N LEU A 78 3.60 3.00 7.99
CA LEU A 78 3.75 4.32 7.38
C LEU A 78 4.97 5.06 7.95
N GLY A 79 5.21 4.95 9.26
CA GLY A 79 6.44 5.43 9.91
C GLY A 79 7.71 4.87 9.27
N PHE A 80 7.73 3.57 9.00
CA PHE A 80 8.83 2.90 8.30
C PHE A 80 9.06 3.50 6.91
N GLY A 81 7.98 3.72 6.15
CA GLY A 81 8.06 4.35 4.83
C GLY A 81 8.60 5.78 4.86
N ARG A 82 8.25 6.56 5.89
CA ARG A 82 8.78 7.91 6.11
C ARG A 82 10.25 7.91 6.49
N ALA A 83 10.66 7.03 7.40
CA ALA A 83 12.02 6.98 7.90
C ALA A 83 13.02 6.44 6.88
N PHE A 84 12.63 5.41 6.11
CA PHE A 84 13.59 4.60 5.34
C PHE A 84 13.27 4.47 3.85
N CYS A 85 12.12 4.96 3.39
CA CYS A 85 11.68 4.73 2.01
C CYS A 85 11.20 6.01 1.31
N SER A 86 11.51 7.19 1.87
CA SER A 86 11.07 8.49 1.37
C SER A 86 12.25 9.42 1.08
N GLY A 87 12.07 10.35 0.15
CA GLY A 87 13.11 11.35 -0.16
C GLY A 87 14.37 10.71 -0.77
N PRO A 88 15.58 11.03 -0.29
CA PRO A 88 16.83 10.47 -0.84
C PRO A 88 16.95 8.95 -0.73
N THR A 89 16.23 8.32 0.20
CA THR A 89 16.24 6.87 0.45
C THR A 89 15.05 6.15 -0.18
N PHE A 90 14.45 6.73 -1.23
CA PHE A 90 13.25 6.18 -1.86
C PHE A 90 13.43 4.70 -2.26
N ASN A 91 12.64 3.82 -1.62
CA ASN A 91 12.70 2.39 -1.87
C ASN A 91 11.38 1.71 -1.52
N SER A 92 10.48 1.58 -2.50
CA SER A 92 9.19 0.93 -2.29
C SER A 92 9.28 -0.58 -2.08
N ARG A 93 10.34 -1.24 -2.55
CA ARG A 93 10.57 -2.67 -2.30
C ARG A 93 10.91 -2.93 -0.83
N LEU A 94 11.72 -2.07 -0.21
CA LEU A 94 12.02 -2.16 1.21
C LEU A 94 10.76 -1.96 2.05
N TRP A 95 9.94 -0.97 1.71
CA TRP A 95 8.64 -0.77 2.36
C TRP A 95 7.72 -2.00 2.21
N PHE A 96 7.65 -2.56 1.00
CA PHE A 96 6.85 -3.75 0.73
C PHE A 96 7.33 -4.98 1.51
N ASN A 97 8.64 -5.16 1.68
CA ASN A 97 9.19 -6.21 2.53
C ASN A 97 8.75 -6.03 3.99
N CYS A 98 8.72 -4.79 4.49
CA CYS A 98 8.22 -4.49 5.83
C CYS A 98 6.71 -4.79 5.96
N LEU A 99 5.90 -4.41 4.96
CA LEU A 99 4.48 -4.78 4.90
C LEU A 99 4.30 -6.30 4.98
N ARG A 100 5.06 -7.06 4.19
CA ARG A 100 5.01 -8.52 4.20
C ARG A 100 5.39 -9.10 5.56
N GLU A 101 6.46 -8.60 6.18
CA GLU A 101 6.91 -9.08 7.49
C GLU A 101 5.88 -8.81 8.59
N PHE A 102 5.33 -7.59 8.63
CA PHE A 102 4.28 -7.23 9.59
C PHE A 102 3.04 -8.13 9.44
N MET A 103 2.63 -8.40 8.20
CA MET A 103 1.50 -9.29 7.94
C MET A 103 1.84 -10.77 8.18
N GLU A 104 3.10 -11.18 8.01
CA GLU A 104 3.52 -12.53 8.36
C GLU A 104 3.36 -12.78 9.86
N ARG A 105 3.81 -11.81 10.66
CA ARG A 105 3.75 -11.81 12.13
C ARG A 105 2.42 -11.33 12.71
N GLN A 106 1.41 -11.01 11.90
CA GLN A 106 0.16 -10.37 12.35
C GLN A 106 -0.55 -11.06 13.54
N ARG A 107 -0.42 -12.39 13.68
CA ARG A 107 -1.04 -13.17 14.76
C ARG A 107 -0.55 -12.73 16.14
N GLU A 108 0.65 -12.19 16.22
CA GLU A 108 1.25 -11.62 17.41
C GLU A 108 0.52 -10.38 17.93
N PHE A 109 -0.28 -9.74 17.09
CA PHE A 109 -0.96 -8.46 17.35
C PHE A 109 -2.49 -8.60 17.31
N PHE A 110 -3.01 -9.83 17.34
CA PHE A 110 -4.44 -10.05 17.48
C PHE A 110 -4.92 -9.61 18.86
N ASP A 111 -6.15 -9.12 18.96
CA ASP A 111 -6.66 -8.45 20.17
C ASP A 111 -6.51 -9.33 21.43
N HIS A 112 -6.79 -10.63 21.33
CA HIS A 112 -6.64 -11.59 22.44
C HIS A 112 -5.18 -11.88 22.85
N LYS A 113 -4.19 -11.51 22.02
CA LYS A 113 -2.75 -11.69 22.30
C LYS A 113 -2.13 -10.49 22.99
N VAL A 114 -2.71 -9.31 22.83
CA VAL A 114 -2.14 -8.03 23.29
C VAL A 114 -3.09 -7.27 24.22
N GLN A 115 -4.14 -7.91 24.72
CA GLN A 115 -5.15 -7.30 25.60
C GLN A 115 -4.53 -6.68 26.87
N ASP A 116 -3.44 -7.27 27.36
CA ASP A 116 -2.73 -6.84 28.58
C ASP A 116 -1.50 -5.97 28.27
N GLU A 117 -1.23 -5.70 26.99
CA GLU A 117 -0.10 -4.86 26.58
C GLU A 117 -0.47 -3.39 26.54
N SER A 118 0.45 -2.54 27.02
CA SER A 118 0.33 -1.11 26.77
C SER A 118 0.55 -0.81 25.27
N PRO A 119 -0.04 0.28 24.73
CA PRO A 119 0.24 0.71 23.36
C PRO A 119 1.75 0.84 23.08
N ASN A 120 2.54 1.32 24.04
CA ASN A 120 3.99 1.47 23.87
C ASN A 120 4.71 0.12 23.72
N SER A 121 4.25 -0.94 24.38
CA SER A 121 4.80 -2.30 24.21
C SER A 121 4.58 -2.81 22.79
N VAL A 122 3.37 -2.64 22.25
CA VAL A 122 3.04 -3.02 20.87
C VAL A 122 3.93 -2.27 19.87
N LYS A 123 4.07 -0.94 20.06
CA LYS A 123 4.91 -0.08 19.21
C LYS A 123 6.40 -0.43 19.28
N GLU A 124 6.88 -0.80 20.46
CA GLU A 124 8.24 -1.25 20.69
C GLU A 124 8.53 -2.53 19.90
N ARG A 125 7.64 -3.53 19.99
CA ARG A 125 7.74 -4.77 19.22
C ARG A 125 7.73 -4.52 17.71
N LEU A 126 6.84 -3.65 17.23
CA LEU A 126 6.81 -3.25 15.81
C LEU A 126 8.10 -2.57 15.35
N SER A 127 8.72 -1.77 16.21
CA SER A 127 10.01 -1.13 15.94
C SER A 127 11.14 -2.15 15.84
N ILE A 128 11.13 -3.18 16.67
CA ILE A 128 12.09 -4.31 16.60
C ILE A 128 11.91 -5.07 15.28
N ILE A 129 10.68 -5.40 14.89
CA ILE A 129 10.39 -6.07 13.61
C ILE A 129 10.91 -5.25 12.42
N ALA A 130 10.67 -3.94 12.44
CA ALA A 130 11.20 -3.04 11.41
C ALA A 130 12.75 -3.04 11.37
N GLY A 131 13.41 -3.10 12.53
CA GLY A 131 14.87 -3.29 12.62
C GLY A 131 15.32 -4.60 11.98
N GLU A 132 14.62 -5.71 12.23
CA GLU A 132 14.93 -7.02 11.64
C GLU A 132 14.81 -7.00 10.11
N VAL A 133 13.80 -6.29 9.58
CA VAL A 133 13.63 -6.09 8.13
C VAL A 133 14.81 -5.32 7.53
N LEU A 134 15.29 -4.28 8.21
CA LEU A 134 16.43 -3.47 7.77
C LEU A 134 17.74 -4.27 7.79
N GLU A 135 17.97 -5.06 8.84
CA GLU A 135 19.13 -5.93 8.97
C GLU A 135 19.16 -7.00 7.89
N LYS A 136 18.02 -7.68 7.67
CA LYS A 136 17.86 -8.68 6.61
C LYS A 136 18.08 -8.08 5.22
N ALA A 137 17.73 -6.80 5.02
CA ALA A 137 17.94 -6.07 3.78
C ALA A 137 19.38 -5.51 3.63
N GLY A 138 20.25 -5.69 4.63
CA GLY A 138 21.62 -5.16 4.63
C GLY A 138 21.70 -3.63 4.72
N VAL A 139 20.66 -2.97 5.23
CA VAL A 139 20.58 -1.50 5.31
C VAL A 139 21.28 -0.98 6.56
N MET A 140 21.02 -1.58 7.72
CA MET A 140 21.62 -1.24 9.02
C MET A 140 21.37 -2.35 10.04
N THR A 141 21.98 -2.25 11.22
CA THR A 141 21.75 -3.21 12.31
C THR A 141 20.30 -3.16 12.81
N LYS A 142 19.82 -4.28 13.37
CA LYS A 142 18.49 -4.33 13.98
C LYS A 142 18.31 -3.25 15.05
N GLU A 143 19.33 -3.06 15.89
CA GLU A 143 19.30 -2.13 17.01
C GLU A 143 19.20 -0.67 16.54
N ASP A 144 19.97 -0.27 15.53
CA ASP A 144 19.94 1.08 14.98
C ASP A 144 18.61 1.36 14.25
N GLY A 145 18.14 0.40 13.46
CA GLY A 145 16.84 0.49 12.78
C GLY A 145 15.68 0.65 13.76
N ALA A 146 15.64 -0.19 14.80
CA ALA A 146 14.65 -0.08 15.85
C ALA A 146 14.73 1.25 16.60
N LYS A 147 15.95 1.76 16.87
CA LYS A 147 16.15 3.08 17.51
C LYS A 147 15.59 4.22 16.67
N ILE A 148 15.84 4.22 15.35
CA ILE A 148 15.31 5.24 14.44
C ILE A 148 13.78 5.14 14.36
N MET A 149 13.21 3.93 14.31
CA MET A 149 11.76 3.75 14.33
C MET A 149 11.11 4.34 15.58
N ARG A 150 11.64 4.07 16.78
CA ARG A 150 11.16 4.69 18.03
C ARG A 150 11.19 6.21 17.94
N GLY A 151 12.28 6.77 17.41
CA GLY A 151 12.44 8.21 17.21
C GLY A 151 11.50 8.83 16.16
N THR A 152 10.96 8.01 15.25
CA THR A 152 10.00 8.43 14.20
C THR A 152 8.56 8.47 14.72
N MET A 153 8.31 7.81 15.86
CA MET A 153 6.99 7.66 16.47
C MET A 153 6.87 8.36 17.84
N PRO A 154 7.42 9.58 18.05
CA PRO A 154 7.30 10.24 19.33
C PRO A 154 5.83 10.58 19.60
N LEU A 155 5.42 10.50 20.87
CA LEU A 155 4.16 11.08 21.29
C LEU A 155 4.23 12.58 21.03
N ASN A 156 3.32 13.08 20.20
CA ASN A 156 3.16 14.49 19.94
C ASN A 156 2.49 15.14 21.15
N ASN A 157 3.09 16.20 21.71
CA ASN A 157 2.52 16.97 22.82
C ASN A 157 1.39 17.94 22.40
N PHE A 158 0.94 17.89 21.15
CA PHE A 158 -0.17 18.73 20.67
C PHE A 158 -1.50 18.30 21.31
N ARG A 159 -2.12 19.19 22.11
CA ARG A 159 -3.45 19.21 22.81
C ARG A 159 -4.19 17.90 23.16
N TYR A 160 -4.20 16.89 22.30
CA TYR A 160 -4.86 15.59 22.48
C TYR A 160 -3.95 14.38 22.17
N GLY A 161 -2.63 14.60 22.04
CA GLY A 161 -1.69 13.55 21.69
C GLY A 161 -1.73 13.16 20.21
N GLY A 162 -0.87 12.21 19.83
CA GLY A 162 -0.81 11.64 18.48
C GLY A 162 0.62 11.28 18.09
N THR A 163 0.84 10.90 16.84
CA THR A 163 2.18 10.76 16.27
C THR A 163 2.34 11.72 15.08
N PRO A 164 3.57 12.00 14.62
CA PRO A 164 3.79 12.73 13.37
C PRO A 164 3.14 12.07 12.15
N LEU A 165 2.78 10.78 12.24
CA LEU A 165 2.21 9.96 11.16
C LEU A 165 0.67 10.04 11.10
N ILE A 166 0.04 10.77 12.01
CA ILE A 166 -1.43 10.86 12.08
C ILE A 166 -2.06 11.36 10.77
N MET A 167 -1.37 12.24 10.03
CA MET A 167 -1.88 12.79 8.77
C MET A 167 -1.90 11.75 7.66
N ASP A 168 -0.90 10.87 7.60
CA ASP A 168 -0.85 9.77 6.63
C ASP A 168 -1.93 8.73 6.95
N THR A 169 -2.10 8.40 8.23
CA THR A 169 -3.17 7.50 8.69
C THR A 169 -4.56 8.07 8.39
N LYS A 170 -4.75 9.39 8.60
CA LYS A 170 -5.99 10.10 8.23
C LYS A 170 -6.21 10.10 6.73
N TYR A 171 -5.16 10.26 5.92
CA TYR A 171 -5.26 10.21 4.46
C TYR A 171 -5.81 8.86 4.00
N TYR A 172 -5.24 7.75 4.47
CA TYR A 172 -5.73 6.42 4.12
C TYR A 172 -7.13 6.16 4.65
N SER A 173 -7.42 6.55 5.90
CA SER A 173 -8.78 6.42 6.45
C SER A 173 -9.82 7.17 5.62
N ARG A 174 -9.49 8.38 5.15
CA ARG A 174 -10.36 9.17 4.25
C ARG A 174 -10.51 8.50 2.90
N LEU A 175 -9.43 8.00 2.30
CA LEU A 175 -9.46 7.33 1.00
C LEU A 175 -10.29 6.04 1.03
N THR A 176 -10.12 5.22 2.06
CA THR A 176 -10.90 3.99 2.30
C THR A 176 -12.39 4.30 2.44
N ARG A 177 -12.74 5.35 3.20
CA ARG A 177 -14.13 5.81 3.35
C ARG A 177 -14.70 6.38 2.06
N GLN A 178 -13.96 7.22 1.35
CA GLN A 178 -14.39 7.85 0.10
C GLN A 178 -14.72 6.81 -0.97
N ASN A 179 -13.96 5.71 -1.04
CA ASN A 179 -14.22 4.61 -1.96
C ASN A 179 -15.25 3.59 -1.43
N GLY A 180 -15.83 3.82 -0.25
CA GLY A 180 -16.82 2.93 0.35
C GLY A 180 -16.27 1.51 0.57
N VAL A 181 -15.04 1.40 1.07
CA VAL A 181 -14.38 0.12 1.34
C VAL A 181 -14.79 -0.39 2.72
N TRP A 182 -15.73 -1.34 2.74
CA TRP A 182 -16.29 -1.93 3.96
C TRP A 182 -15.49 -3.13 4.50
N SER A 183 -14.97 -3.98 3.61
CA SER A 183 -14.23 -5.19 3.95
C SER A 183 -12.83 -5.20 3.35
N THR A 184 -11.92 -5.94 3.97
CA THR A 184 -10.57 -6.18 3.43
C THR A 184 -10.30 -7.67 3.24
N PRO A 185 -9.57 -8.07 2.17
CA PRO A 185 -9.04 -7.21 1.12
C PRO A 185 -10.16 -6.65 0.24
N THR A 186 -9.95 -5.45 -0.29
CA THR A 186 -10.72 -4.90 -1.42
C THR A 186 -9.73 -4.47 -2.48
N VAL A 187 -10.07 -4.70 -3.75
CA VAL A 187 -9.26 -4.27 -4.88
C VAL A 187 -9.97 -3.17 -5.64
N ALA A 188 -9.21 -2.21 -6.17
CA ALA A 188 -9.72 -1.26 -7.13
C ALA A 188 -8.77 -1.14 -8.32
N VAL A 189 -9.31 -1.00 -9.52
CA VAL A 189 -8.55 -0.72 -10.74
C VAL A 189 -8.84 0.71 -11.16
N ASN A 190 -7.81 1.54 -11.21
CA ASN A 190 -7.91 2.97 -11.52
C ASN A 190 -8.92 3.72 -10.64
N GLY A 191 -9.11 3.28 -9.39
CA GLY A 191 -10.05 3.87 -8.43
C GLY A 191 -11.46 3.30 -8.47
N VAL A 192 -11.76 2.39 -9.42
CA VAL A 192 -13.04 1.68 -9.48
C VAL A 192 -12.90 0.37 -8.73
N LYS A 193 -13.75 0.14 -7.71
CA LYS A 193 -13.74 -1.11 -6.94
C LYS A 193 -14.06 -2.29 -7.84
N ASP A 194 -13.29 -3.35 -7.68
CA ASP A 194 -13.55 -4.67 -8.24
C ASP A 194 -14.21 -5.54 -7.15
N TYR A 195 -15.39 -6.07 -7.45
CA TYR A 195 -16.18 -6.88 -6.50
C TYR A 195 -15.92 -8.38 -6.64
N ASP A 196 -15.23 -8.81 -7.69
CA ASP A 196 -14.92 -10.23 -7.92
C ASP A 196 -13.66 -10.63 -7.14
N ALA A 197 -12.70 -9.71 -7.03
CA ALA A 197 -11.44 -9.93 -6.34
C ALA A 197 -11.62 -10.34 -4.87
N THR A 198 -11.13 -11.54 -4.54
CA THR A 198 -11.25 -12.13 -3.20
C THR A 198 -9.95 -12.75 -2.72
N SER A 199 -9.80 -12.80 -1.39
CA SER A 199 -8.69 -13.48 -0.71
C SER A 199 -8.60 -14.98 -0.99
N GLN A 200 -9.65 -15.59 -1.56
CA GLN A 200 -9.67 -17.02 -1.84
C GLN A 200 -8.99 -17.38 -3.16
N TRP A 201 -8.72 -16.41 -4.03
CA TRP A 201 -8.11 -16.65 -5.34
C TRP A 201 -6.70 -17.23 -5.23
N THR A 202 -6.44 -18.21 -6.10
CA THR A 202 -5.11 -18.76 -6.34
C THR A 202 -4.27 -17.76 -7.12
N GLU A 203 -2.96 -18.01 -7.17
CA GLU A 203 -2.02 -17.18 -7.93
C GLU A 203 -2.38 -17.12 -9.42
N GLU A 204 -2.83 -18.23 -9.99
CA GLU A 204 -3.30 -18.31 -11.38
C GLU A 204 -4.55 -17.48 -11.61
N LYS A 205 -5.51 -17.52 -10.67
CA LYS A 205 -6.73 -16.72 -10.79
C LYS A 205 -6.44 -15.22 -10.68
N TRP A 206 -5.50 -14.83 -9.83
CA TRP A 206 -5.02 -13.45 -9.78
C TRP A 206 -4.40 -13.01 -11.11
N LEU A 207 -3.59 -13.86 -11.76
CA LEU A 207 -2.98 -13.55 -13.07
C LEU A 207 -4.03 -13.43 -14.18
N GLU A 208 -4.99 -14.37 -14.24
CA GLU A 208 -6.09 -14.33 -15.22
C GLU A 208 -6.90 -13.04 -15.07
N TRP A 209 -7.30 -12.70 -13.85
CA TRP A 209 -7.99 -11.45 -13.57
C TRP A 209 -7.12 -10.24 -13.93
N PHE A 210 -5.86 -10.24 -13.54
CA PHE A 210 -4.94 -9.13 -13.80
C PHE A 210 -4.79 -8.87 -15.29
N GLU A 211 -4.64 -9.93 -16.10
CA GLU A 211 -4.58 -9.83 -17.55
C GLU A 211 -5.84 -9.19 -18.16
N LEU A 212 -7.03 -9.50 -17.64
CA LEU A 212 -8.28 -8.89 -18.08
C LEU A 212 -8.38 -7.40 -17.72
N GLN A 213 -7.89 -7.00 -16.55
CA GLN A 213 -7.95 -5.61 -16.09
C GLN A 213 -6.94 -4.69 -16.78
N VAL A 214 -5.81 -5.25 -17.21
CA VAL A 214 -4.72 -4.52 -17.84
C VAL A 214 -4.76 -4.60 -19.37
N ALA A 215 -5.55 -5.52 -19.92
CA ALA A 215 -5.86 -5.53 -21.34
C ALA A 215 -6.52 -4.19 -21.72
N PRO A 216 -6.20 -3.63 -22.91
CA PRO A 216 -6.97 -2.52 -23.42
C PRO A 216 -8.45 -2.93 -23.42
N PRO A 217 -9.39 -2.00 -23.10
CA PRO A 217 -10.81 -2.32 -23.15
C PRO A 217 -11.07 -3.01 -24.49
N LYS A 218 -11.69 -4.21 -24.46
CA LYS A 218 -12.20 -4.83 -25.69
C LYS A 218 -13.01 -3.74 -26.36
N ALA A 219 -12.51 -3.21 -27.47
CA ALA A 219 -13.09 -2.03 -28.07
C ALA A 219 -14.54 -2.40 -28.41
N ASN A 220 -15.48 -1.88 -27.62
CA ASN A 220 -16.85 -1.75 -28.09
C ASN A 220 -16.73 -0.73 -29.21
N VAL A 221 -16.46 -1.21 -30.42
CA VAL A 221 -16.24 -0.47 -31.67
C VAL A 221 -15.50 0.84 -31.40
N ALA A 222 -14.16 0.83 -31.55
CA ALA A 222 -13.39 2.07 -31.49
C ALA A 222 -14.14 3.14 -32.30
N PRO A 223 -14.49 4.30 -31.71
CA PRO A 223 -15.19 5.33 -32.45
C PRO A 223 -14.38 5.56 -33.72
N GLN A 224 -15.04 5.54 -34.88
CA GLN A 224 -14.37 5.81 -36.14
C GLN A 224 -13.93 7.27 -36.11
N ILE A 225 -12.72 7.51 -35.58
CA ILE A 225 -12.04 8.78 -35.66
C ILE A 225 -11.75 8.94 -37.16
N PRO A 226 -12.28 9.97 -37.83
CA PRO A 226 -11.99 10.21 -39.23
C PRO A 226 -10.48 10.21 -39.45
N PRO A 227 -9.96 9.58 -40.51
CA PRO A 227 -8.52 9.34 -40.67
C PRO A 227 -7.62 10.59 -40.64
N GLU A 228 -8.17 11.80 -40.76
CA GLU A 228 -7.41 13.04 -40.67
C GLU A 228 -8.26 14.11 -39.99
N SER A 229 -8.23 14.14 -38.65
CA SER A 229 -8.51 15.41 -37.99
C SER A 229 -7.32 16.33 -38.31
N PRO A 230 -7.53 17.53 -38.88
CA PRO A 230 -6.43 18.45 -39.13
C PRO A 230 -5.67 18.68 -37.82
N PRO A 231 -4.33 18.86 -37.85
CA PRO A 231 -3.58 19.16 -36.64
C PRO A 231 -4.27 20.34 -35.96
N ILE A 232 -4.71 20.13 -34.72
CA ILE A 232 -5.33 21.18 -33.93
C ILE A 232 -4.26 22.26 -33.78
N GLN A 233 -4.41 23.37 -34.52
CA GLN A 233 -3.64 24.59 -34.27
C GLN A 233 -4.15 25.16 -32.94
N TRP A 234 -3.65 24.59 -31.85
CA TRP A 234 -3.95 25.07 -30.52
C TRP A 234 -3.22 26.40 -30.33
N THR A 235 -3.97 27.49 -30.49
CA THR A 235 -3.53 28.79 -29.98
C THR A 235 -4.00 28.83 -28.53
N PRO A 236 -3.09 28.95 -27.54
CA PRO A 236 -3.50 29.11 -26.15
C PRO A 236 -4.47 30.28 -26.08
N LEU A 237 -5.72 30.02 -25.66
CA LEU A 237 -6.60 31.13 -25.27
C LEU A 237 -5.92 31.84 -24.10
N PRO A 238 -5.83 33.18 -24.12
CA PRO A 238 -5.34 33.91 -22.97
C PRO A 238 -6.19 33.50 -21.76
N LEU A 239 -5.51 33.05 -20.70
CA LEU A 239 -6.12 32.88 -19.40
C LEU A 239 -6.34 34.31 -18.86
N GLU A 240 -7.52 34.87 -19.08
CA GLU A 240 -7.98 36.06 -18.36
C GLU A 240 -8.15 35.77 -16.87
#